data_AF-A0A6A0H6T0-F1
#
_entry.id   AF-A0A6A0H6T0-F1
#
_cell.length_a   1.000
_cell.length_b   1.000
_cell.length_c   1.000
_cell.angle_alpha   90.00
_cell.angle_beta   90.00
_cell.angle_gamma   90.00
#
_symmetry.space_group_name_H-M   'P 1'
#
loop_
_entity.id
_entity.type
_entity.pdbx_description
1 polymer ?
#
loop_
_entity_poly.entity_id
_entity_poly.type
_entity_poly.pdbx_seq_one_letter_code
_entity_poly.pdbx_strand_id
1 'polypeptide(L)'
;MFWFTGDLLIIAAQVVTATQMVVEQRFLTKHTVPALLAVGWEGLFGFITLTILLVPFYYIPAGMFSGNPRGTLEDPIDAFIQLSNNPMLVVAVLGNVISIAFFNFAGVSVTKELSATTRMVLDSVRTLVVWLTSLALKWQPFHYLQVMCSQSFLVSLVNFERIVAFHCLHAIW
;
A
#
# COMPACT_ATOMS: atom_id res chain seq x y z
N MET A 1 -18.47 -17.61 -10.43
CA MET A 1 -18.77 -17.26 -9.03
C MET A 1 -17.56 -16.66 -8.31
N PHE A 2 -16.35 -17.23 -8.45
CA PHE A 2 -15.11 -16.71 -7.82
C PHE A 2 -14.76 -15.24 -8.10
N TRP A 3 -15.05 -14.72 -9.30
CA TRP A 3 -14.73 -13.32 -9.69
C TRP A 3 -15.39 -12.29 -8.76
N PHE A 4 -16.69 -12.44 -8.47
CA PHE A 4 -17.41 -11.51 -7.59
C PHE A 4 -16.90 -11.56 -6.14
N THR A 5 -16.50 -12.74 -5.66
CA THR A 5 -15.96 -12.88 -4.30
C THR A 5 -14.61 -12.17 -4.16
N GLY A 6 -13.75 -12.24 -5.19
CA GLY A 6 -12.48 -11.51 -5.22
C GLY A 6 -12.69 -9.99 -5.24
N ASP A 7 -13.55 -9.51 -6.14
CA ASP A 7 -13.85 -8.07 -6.26
C ASP A 7 -14.42 -7.49 -4.96
N LEU A 8 -15.29 -8.23 -4.28
CA LEU A 8 -15.88 -7.81 -3.01
C LEU A 8 -14.83 -7.73 -1.89
N LEU A 9 -13.87 -8.68 -1.87
CA LEU A 9 -12.76 -8.67 -0.91
C LEU A 9 -11.86 -7.43 -1.09
N ILE A 10 -11.60 -7.05 -2.35
CA ILE A 10 -10.82 -5.85 -2.68
C ILE A 10 -11.56 -4.60 -2.20
N ILE A 11 -12.86 -4.48 -2.49
CA ILE A 11 -13.65 -3.31 -2.06
C ILE A 11 -13.65 -3.21 -0.53
N ALA A 12 -13.84 -4.32 0.18
CA ALA A 12 -13.78 -4.34 1.64
C ALA A 12 -12.41 -3.87 2.17
N ALA A 13 -11.31 -4.34 1.58
CA ALA A 13 -9.96 -3.91 1.95
C ALA A 13 -9.74 -2.41 1.73
N GLN A 14 -10.26 -1.85 0.63
CA GLN A 14 -10.16 -0.42 0.35
C GLN A 14 -10.94 0.43 1.36
N VAL A 15 -12.13 -0.02 1.80
CA VAL A 15 -12.92 0.69 2.83
C VAL A 15 -12.18 0.73 4.17
N VAL A 16 -11.57 -0.38 4.58
CA VAL A 16 -10.76 -0.44 5.81
C VAL A 16 -9.55 0.49 5.71
N THR A 17 -8.85 0.47 4.57
CA THR A 17 -7.67 1.30 4.34
C THR A 17 -8.03 2.79 4.35
N ALA A 18 -9.12 3.19 3.68
CA ALA A 18 -9.61 4.56 3.69
C ALA A 18 -9.99 5.03 5.11
N THR A 19 -10.63 4.15 5.90
CA THR A 19 -10.98 4.45 7.29
C THR A 19 -9.72 4.66 8.14
N GLN A 20 -8.70 3.80 7.98
CA GLN A 20 -7.41 3.94 8.66
C GLN A 20 -6.77 5.30 8.37
N MET A 21 -6.71 5.72 7.10
CA MET A 21 -6.13 7.01 6.72
C MET A 21 -6.87 8.21 7.34
N VAL A 22 -8.20 8.18 7.39
CA VAL A 22 -9.01 9.28 7.99
C VAL A 22 -8.81 9.34 9.51
N VAL A 23 -8.81 8.18 10.18
CA VAL A 23 -8.57 8.09 11.62
C VAL A 23 -7.16 8.58 11.95
N GLU A 24 -6.15 8.15 11.19
CA GLU A 24 -4.76 8.57 11.34
C GLU A 24 -4.64 10.09 11.20
N GLN A 25 -5.23 10.68 10.16
CA GLN A 25 -5.25 12.13 9.97
C GLN A 25 -5.89 12.85 11.18
N ARG A 26 -7.03 12.36 11.69
CA ARG A 26 -7.70 12.94 12.86
C ARG A 26 -6.85 12.88 14.12
N PHE A 27 -6.11 11.80 14.34
CA PHE A 27 -5.19 11.66 15.47
C PHE A 27 -3.99 12.60 15.34
N LEU A 28 -3.38 12.68 14.14
CA LEU A 28 -2.24 13.55 13.85
C LEU A 28 -2.59 15.04 13.96
N THR A 29 -3.82 15.46 13.65
CA THR A 29 -4.26 16.84 13.85
C THR A 29 -4.49 17.19 15.32
N LYS A 30 -4.92 16.24 16.16
CA LYS A 30 -5.25 16.48 17.58
C LYS A 30 -4.08 16.34 18.53
N HIS A 31 -3.09 15.50 18.21
CA HIS A 31 -1.94 15.23 19.08
C HIS A 31 -0.65 15.50 18.31
N THR A 32 0.25 16.29 18.92
CA THR A 32 1.59 16.59 18.37
C THR A 32 2.54 15.41 18.59
N VAL A 33 2.21 14.25 18.05
CA VAL A 33 3.09 13.08 18.08
C VAL A 33 4.13 13.21 16.95
N PRO A 34 5.41 12.91 17.22
CA PRO A 34 6.40 12.81 16.14
C PRO A 34 6.02 11.67 15.18
N ALA A 35 5.98 11.98 13.88
CA ALA A 35 5.56 11.05 12.83
C ALA A 35 6.35 9.73 12.86
N LEU A 36 7.63 9.79 13.19
CA LEU A 36 8.50 8.61 13.31
C LEU A 36 8.03 7.64 14.40
N LEU A 37 7.52 8.15 15.53
CA LEU A 37 7.03 7.30 16.62
C LEU A 37 5.70 6.64 16.24
N ALA A 38 4.81 7.36 15.58
CA ALA A 38 3.53 6.82 15.10
C ALA A 38 3.74 5.65 14.13
N VAL A 39 4.60 5.85 13.11
CA VAL A 39 4.95 4.81 12.13
C VAL A 39 5.65 3.62 12.81
N GLY A 40 6.49 3.87 13.81
CA GLY A 40 7.13 2.81 14.60
C GLY A 40 6.13 1.92 15.32
N TRP A 41 5.10 2.51 15.95
CA TRP A 41 4.03 1.76 16.60
C TRP A 41 3.17 0.98 15.61
N GLU A 42 2.81 1.57 14.47
CA GLU A 42 2.07 0.88 13.39
C GLU A 42 2.86 -0.34 12.87
N GLY A 43 4.16 -0.16 12.63
CA GLY A 43 5.05 -1.26 12.21
C GLY A 43 5.14 -2.38 13.25
N LEU A 44 5.23 -2.03 14.55
CA LEU A 44 5.28 -3.02 15.62
C LEU A 44 3.98 -3.82 15.74
N PHE A 45 2.82 -3.14 15.75
CA PHE A 45 1.53 -3.82 15.80
C PHE A 45 1.27 -4.67 14.55
N GLY A 46 1.66 -4.17 13.38
CA GLY A 46 1.60 -4.92 12.12
C GLY A 46 2.46 -6.18 12.17
N PHE A 47 3.70 -6.08 12.65
CA PHE A 47 4.61 -7.21 12.79
C PHE A 47 4.07 -8.27 13.76
N ILE A 48 3.57 -7.86 14.93
CA ILE A 48 2.98 -8.78 15.91
C ILE A 48 1.76 -9.50 15.30
N THR A 49 0.86 -8.73 14.67
CA THR A 49 -0.37 -9.28 14.09
C THR A 49 -0.07 -10.26 12.97
N LEU A 50 0.85 -9.91 12.06
CA LEU A 50 1.28 -10.79 10.97
C LEU A 50 1.97 -12.05 11.50
N THR A 51 2.81 -11.94 12.52
CA THR A 51 3.49 -13.09 13.14
C THR A 51 2.48 -14.06 13.75
N ILE A 52 1.44 -13.55 14.41
CA ILE A 52 0.36 -14.39 14.97
C ILE A 52 -0.46 -15.02 13.84
N LEU A 53 -0.76 -14.28 12.78
CA LEU A 53 -1.56 -14.76 11.63
C LEU A 53 -0.83 -15.84 10.81
N LEU A 54 0.50 -15.82 10.81
CA LEU A 54 1.35 -16.82 10.17
C LEU A 54 1.14 -18.23 10.75
N VAL A 55 0.81 -18.33 12.04
CA VAL A 55 0.56 -19.61 12.72
C VAL A 55 -0.65 -20.36 12.11
N PRO A 56 -1.87 -19.80 12.05
CA PRO A 56 -2.99 -20.47 11.40
C PRO A 56 -2.78 -20.63 9.89
N PHE A 57 -2.15 -19.67 9.20
CA PHE A 57 -1.91 -19.77 7.75
C PHE A 57 -0.97 -20.92 7.37
N TYR A 58 -0.06 -21.29 8.28
CA TYR A 58 0.77 -22.48 8.12
C TYR A 58 -0.03 -23.78 8.10
N TYR A 59 -1.14 -23.87 8.85
CA TYR A 59 -1.93 -25.10 8.97
C TYR A 59 -3.07 -25.22 7.95
N ILE A 60 -3.42 -24.13 7.25
CA ILE A 60 -4.53 -24.15 6.29
C ILE A 60 -4.04 -24.66 4.92
N PRO A 61 -4.60 -25.77 4.42
CA PRO A 61 -4.29 -26.26 3.08
C PRO A 61 -4.94 -25.37 2.02
N ALA A 62 -4.14 -24.84 1.09
CA ALA A 62 -4.60 -23.91 0.05
C ALA A 62 -4.98 -24.58 -1.27
N GLY A 63 -4.74 -25.89 -1.42
CA GLY A 63 -5.07 -26.64 -2.63
C GLY A 63 -4.49 -25.99 -3.89
N MET A 64 -5.37 -25.54 -4.80
CA MET A 64 -4.99 -24.90 -6.08
C MET A 64 -4.31 -23.52 -5.92
N PHE A 65 -4.38 -22.89 -4.74
CA PHE A 65 -3.77 -21.58 -4.47
C PHE A 65 -2.35 -21.67 -3.90
N SER A 66 -1.87 -22.85 -3.54
CA SER A 66 -0.49 -23.05 -3.08
C SER A 66 0.41 -23.63 -4.17
N GLY A 67 1.46 -22.90 -4.53
CA GLY A 67 2.59 -23.42 -5.31
C GLY A 67 3.65 -24.16 -4.48
N ASN A 68 3.44 -24.27 -3.16
CA ASN A 68 4.41 -24.87 -2.24
C ASN A 68 4.32 -26.41 -2.21
N PRO A 69 5.45 -27.12 -1.97
CA PRO A 69 5.49 -28.59 -1.92
C PRO A 69 4.53 -29.23 -0.91
N ARG A 70 4.14 -28.46 0.13
CA ARG A 70 3.25 -28.90 1.21
C ARG A 70 1.77 -28.55 1.01
N GLY A 71 1.43 -27.79 -0.03
CA GLY A 71 0.03 -27.45 -0.30
C GLY A 71 -0.62 -26.50 0.72
N THR A 72 0.18 -25.80 1.54
CA THR A 72 -0.28 -24.84 2.58
C THR A 72 -0.32 -23.41 2.05
N LEU A 73 -1.14 -22.55 2.65
CA LEU A 73 -1.27 -21.14 2.25
C LEU A 73 0.06 -20.39 2.34
N GLU A 74 0.78 -20.55 3.44
CA GLU A 74 2.10 -19.97 3.64
C GLU A 74 3.03 -21.00 4.29
N ASP A 75 4.28 -21.10 3.81
CA ASP A 75 5.33 -21.90 4.46
C ASP A 75 6.50 -20.98 4.86
N PRO A 76 6.47 -20.41 6.07
CA PRO A 76 7.53 -19.52 6.52
C PRO A 76 8.87 -20.23 6.64
N ILE A 77 8.87 -21.52 6.99
CA ILE A 77 10.10 -22.28 7.23
C ILE A 77 10.85 -22.46 5.91
N ASP A 78 10.14 -22.84 4.85
CA ASP A 78 10.73 -22.97 3.52
C ASP A 78 11.22 -21.60 3.00
N ALA A 79 10.45 -20.53 3.23
CA ALA A 79 10.86 -19.18 2.86
C ALA A 79 12.15 -18.74 3.57
N PHE A 80 12.33 -19.04 4.86
CA PHE A 80 13.56 -18.73 5.59
C PHE A 80 14.77 -19.54 5.07
N ILE A 81 14.56 -20.80 4.69
CA ILE A 81 15.62 -21.63 4.10
C ILE A 81 16.04 -21.08 2.74
N GLN A 82 15.08 -20.71 1.88
CA GLN A 82 15.36 -20.09 0.59
C GLN A 82 16.10 -18.75 0.74
N LEU A 83 15.73 -17.97 1.75
CA LEU A 83 16.39 -16.70 2.07
C LEU A 83 17.85 -16.91 2.51
N SER A 84 18.10 -17.91 3.38
CA SER A 84 19.46 -18.25 3.84
C SER A 84 20.36 -18.74 2.69
N ASN A 85 19.79 -19.52 1.77
CA ASN A 85 20.55 -20.14 0.68
C ASN A 85 20.95 -19.17 -0.44
N ASN A 86 20.27 -18.04 -0.60
CA ASN A 86 20.55 -17.10 -1.68
C ASN A 86 20.77 -15.67 -1.17
N PRO A 87 22.03 -15.21 -1.07
CA PRO A 87 22.33 -13.87 -0.54
C PRO A 87 21.78 -12.74 -1.43
N MET A 88 21.57 -12.97 -2.73
CA MET A 88 20.96 -11.98 -3.62
C MET A 88 19.49 -11.72 -3.25
N LEU A 89 18.76 -12.77 -2.84
CA LEU A 89 17.39 -12.64 -2.35
C LEU A 89 17.36 -11.88 -1.02
N VAL A 90 18.31 -12.13 -0.12
CA VAL A 90 18.43 -11.38 1.15
C VAL A 90 18.56 -9.89 0.90
N VAL A 91 19.46 -9.49 0.00
CA VAL A 91 19.67 -8.08 -0.34
C VAL A 91 18.39 -7.47 -0.95
N ALA A 92 17.71 -8.20 -1.83
CA ALA A 92 16.46 -7.73 -2.43
C ALA A 92 15.35 -7.54 -1.39
N VAL A 93 15.19 -8.49 -0.45
CA VAL A 93 14.20 -8.42 0.63
C VAL A 93 14.52 -7.29 1.60
N LEU A 94 15.77 -7.16 2.04
CA LEU A 94 16.20 -6.06 2.92
C LEU A 94 16.00 -4.69 2.25
N GLY A 95 16.37 -4.57 0.97
CA GLY A 95 16.14 -3.36 0.20
C GLY A 95 14.65 -3.01 0.10
N ASN A 96 13.79 -4.02 -0.09
CA ASN A 96 12.35 -3.83 -0.11
C ASN A 96 11.81 -3.35 1.24
N VAL A 97 12.23 -3.97 2.36
CA VAL A 97 11.84 -3.56 3.72
C VAL A 97 12.24 -2.12 4.02
N ILE A 98 13.48 -1.74 3.69
CA ILE A 98 13.97 -0.37 3.90
C ILE A 98 13.17 0.62 3.05
N SER A 99 12.88 0.28 1.79
CA SER A 99 12.07 1.11 0.91
C SER A 99 10.65 1.33 1.45
N ILE A 100 10.02 0.29 1.97
CA ILE A 100 8.67 0.38 2.56
C ILE A 100 8.70 1.21 3.84
N ALA A 101 9.71 1.04 4.69
CA ALA A 101 9.87 1.84 5.91
C ALA A 101 10.02 3.34 5.60
N PHE A 102 10.86 3.68 4.61
CA PHE A 102 11.04 5.06 4.17
C PHE A 102 9.76 5.63 3.54
N PHE A 103 9.05 4.85 2.72
CA PHE A 103 7.79 5.25 2.11
C PHE A 103 6.71 5.55 3.16
N ASN A 104 6.57 4.70 4.18
CA ASN A 104 5.62 4.93 5.27
C ASN A 104 5.99 6.17 6.10
N PHE A 105 7.27 6.34 6.42
CA PHE A 105 7.74 7.56 7.12
C PHE A 105 7.44 8.84 6.32
N ALA A 106 7.79 8.85 5.03
CA ALA A 106 7.49 9.97 4.15
C ALA A 106 5.98 10.21 4.01
N GLY A 107 5.19 9.15 3.90
CA GLY A 107 3.72 9.23 3.82
C GLY A 107 3.10 9.91 5.05
N VAL A 108 3.49 9.51 6.26
CA VAL A 108 2.98 10.13 7.50
C VAL A 108 3.50 11.56 7.66
N SER A 109 4.75 11.83 7.28
CA SER A 109 5.30 13.18 7.28
C SER A 109 4.55 14.12 6.33
N VAL A 110 4.16 13.65 5.13
CA VAL A 110 3.37 14.44 4.18
C VAL A 110 1.94 14.65 4.68
N THR A 111 1.29 13.64 5.28
CA THR A 111 -0.05 13.80 5.86
C THR A 111 -0.06 14.88 6.95
N LYS A 112 1.03 15.00 7.72
CA LYS A 112 1.18 15.99 8.78
C LYS A 112 1.27 17.43 8.26
N GLU A 113 1.91 17.64 7.09
CA GLU A 113 2.18 18.97 6.53
C GLU A 113 1.17 19.40 5.45
N LEU A 114 0.58 18.46 4.68
CA LEU A 114 -0.14 18.76 3.42
C LEU A 114 -1.50 18.03 3.26
N SER A 115 -2.02 17.36 4.30
CA SER A 115 -3.30 16.63 4.37
C SER A 115 -3.35 15.23 3.70
N ALA A 116 -4.34 14.41 4.09
CA ALA A 116 -4.50 13.01 3.62
C ALA A 116 -4.78 12.90 2.12
N THR A 117 -5.34 13.94 1.54
CA THR A 117 -5.69 14.06 0.13
C THR A 117 -4.43 14.08 -0.76
N THR A 118 -3.36 14.78 -0.34
CA THR A 118 -2.03 14.73 -0.97
C THR A 118 -1.42 13.32 -0.97
N ARG A 119 -1.66 12.52 0.08
CA ARG A 119 -1.20 11.13 0.15
C ARG A 119 -1.87 10.25 -0.90
N MET A 120 -3.16 10.45 -1.18
CA MET A 120 -3.86 9.74 -2.26
C MET A 120 -3.30 10.08 -3.65
N VAL A 121 -2.87 11.32 -3.85
CA VAL A 121 -2.17 11.72 -5.08
C VAL A 121 -0.82 11.00 -5.20
N LEU A 122 -0.04 10.93 -4.11
CA LEU A 122 1.23 10.20 -4.09
C LEU A 122 1.05 8.71 -4.39
N ASP A 123 0.00 8.08 -3.85
CA ASP A 123 -0.33 6.68 -4.14
C ASP A 123 -0.67 6.46 -5.62
N SER A 124 -1.34 7.42 -6.26
CA SER A 124 -1.66 7.39 -7.70
C SER A 124 -0.42 7.60 -8.56
N VAL A 125 0.53 8.43 -8.13
CA VAL A 125 1.81 8.61 -8.82
C VAL A 125 2.65 7.33 -8.79
N ARG A 126 2.67 6.61 -7.67
CA ARG A 126 3.41 5.34 -7.57
C ARG A 126 2.99 4.33 -8.65
N THR A 127 1.68 4.12 -8.82
CA THR A 127 1.17 3.15 -9.81
C THR A 127 1.49 3.58 -11.24
N LEU A 128 1.49 4.89 -11.52
CA LEU A 128 1.91 5.44 -12.80
C LEU A 128 3.39 5.25 -13.10
N VAL A 129 4.26 5.44 -12.11
CA VAL A 129 5.71 5.21 -12.28
C VAL A 129 5.99 3.75 -12.63
N VAL A 130 5.33 2.81 -11.95
CA VAL A 130 5.43 1.37 -12.27
C VAL A 130 4.94 1.08 -13.69
N TRP A 131 3.85 1.72 -14.10
CA TRP A 131 3.32 1.55 -15.45
C TRP A 131 4.25 2.12 -16.53
N LEU A 132 4.78 3.33 -16.33
CA LEU A 132 5.73 3.97 -17.26
C LEU A 132 7.02 3.15 -17.39
N THR A 133 7.54 2.62 -16.28
CA THR A 133 8.74 1.77 -16.30
C THR A 133 8.50 0.43 -17.00
N SER A 134 7.33 -0.20 -16.78
CA SER A 134 6.92 -1.41 -17.52
C SER A 134 6.88 -1.17 -19.03
N LEU A 135 6.40 -0.01 -19.46
CA LEU A 135 6.40 0.41 -20.87
C LEU A 135 7.80 0.68 -21.42
N ALA A 136 8.65 1.38 -20.66
CA ALA A 136 10.02 1.66 -21.05
C ALA A 136 10.84 0.36 -21.26
N LEU A 137 10.61 -0.65 -20.41
CA LEU A 137 11.22 -1.97 -20.51
C LEU A 137 10.55 -2.89 -21.55
N LYS A 138 9.51 -2.40 -22.25
CA LYS A 138 8.71 -3.15 -23.24
C LYS A 138 8.12 -4.46 -22.72
N TRP A 139 7.84 -4.55 -21.42
CA TRP A 139 7.21 -5.74 -20.83
C TRP A 139 5.73 -5.88 -21.17
N GLN A 140 5.07 -4.82 -21.63
CA GLN A 140 3.68 -4.86 -22.08
C GLN A 140 3.47 -4.15 -23.42
N PRO A 141 2.50 -4.63 -24.24
CA PRO A 141 2.07 -3.93 -25.44
C PRO A 141 1.33 -2.63 -25.09
N PHE A 142 1.68 -1.53 -25.74
CA PHE A 142 1.09 -0.23 -25.48
C PHE A 142 -0.38 -0.18 -25.89
N HIS A 143 -1.27 0.09 -24.92
CA HIS A 143 -2.71 0.27 -25.14
C HIS A 143 -3.11 1.70 -24.77
N TYR A 144 -3.66 2.43 -25.75
CA TYR A 144 -4.04 3.85 -25.58
C TYR A 144 -5.10 4.10 -24.49
N LEU A 145 -6.04 3.17 -24.29
CA LEU A 145 -7.07 3.27 -23.26
C LEU A 145 -6.52 3.38 -21.83
N GLN A 146 -5.39 2.73 -21.55
CA GLN A 146 -4.77 2.75 -20.22
C GLN A 146 -4.16 4.11 -19.89
N VAL A 147 -3.60 4.80 -20.91
CA VAL A 147 -3.04 6.15 -20.77
C VAL A 147 -4.15 7.16 -20.51
N MET A 148 -5.24 7.08 -21.28
CA MET A 148 -6.36 8.01 -21.13
C MET A 148 -7.01 7.88 -19.76
N CYS A 149 -7.29 6.65 -19.31
CA CYS A 149 -7.92 6.41 -18.00
C CYS A 149 -7.06 6.93 -16.83
N SER A 150 -5.76 6.63 -16.85
CA SER A 150 -4.86 7.03 -15.76
C SER A 150 -4.68 8.56 -15.67
N GLN A 151 -4.61 9.23 -16.82
CA GLN A 151 -4.48 10.71 -16.87
C GLN A 151 -5.79 11.41 -16.49
N SER A 152 -6.94 10.90 -16.94
CA SER A 152 -8.24 11.42 -16.52
C SER A 152 -8.46 11.28 -15.02
N PHE A 153 -7.97 10.20 -14.41
CA PHE A 153 -8.06 9.96 -12.96
C PHE A 153 -7.18 10.94 -12.16
N LEU A 154 -5.92 11.13 -12.57
CA LEU A 154 -5.04 12.12 -11.93
C LEU A 154 -5.58 13.54 -12.02
N VAL A 155 -6.04 13.95 -13.21
CA VAL A 155 -6.58 15.29 -13.42
C VAL A 155 -7.82 15.49 -12.56
N SER A 156 -8.68 14.48 -12.43
CA SER A 156 -9.84 14.52 -11.53
C SER A 156 -9.43 14.70 -10.07
N LEU A 157 -8.43 13.95 -9.59
CA LEU A 157 -7.91 14.07 -8.22
C LEU A 157 -7.34 15.47 -7.95
N VAL A 158 -6.47 15.99 -8.82
CA VAL A 158 -5.86 17.32 -8.65
C VAL A 158 -6.91 18.44 -8.67
N ASN A 159 -7.95 18.32 -9.49
CA ASN A 159 -9.04 19.30 -9.49
C ASN A 159 -9.91 19.20 -8.24
N PHE A 160 -10.15 17.99 -7.73
CA PHE A 160 -10.88 17.79 -6.47
C PHE A 160 -10.16 18.47 -5.30
N GLU A 161 -8.83 18.32 -5.18
CA GLU A 161 -8.01 19.03 -4.20
C GLU A 161 -8.24 20.55 -4.24
N ARG A 162 -8.17 21.12 -5.45
CA ARG A 162 -8.32 22.57 -5.65
C ARG A 162 -9.71 23.07 -5.29
N ILE A 163 -10.75 22.29 -5.57
CA ILE A 163 -12.14 22.65 -5.24
C ILE A 163 -12.36 22.64 -3.72
N VAL A 164 -11.86 21.61 -3.03
CA VAL A 164 -11.98 21.51 -1.56
C VAL A 164 -11.21 22.65 -0.88
N ALA A 165 -10.00 22.97 -1.35
CA ALA A 165 -9.22 24.10 -0.86
C ALA A 165 -9.97 25.44 -1.07
N PHE A 166 -10.60 25.62 -2.22
CA PHE A 166 -11.36 26.83 -2.55
C PHE A 166 -12.61 26.99 -1.67
N HIS A 167 -13.35 25.91 -1.41
CA HIS A 167 -14.52 25.94 -0.51
C HIS A 167 -14.14 26.22 0.94
N CYS A 168 -13.01 25.67 1.43
CA CYS A 168 -12.53 25.91 2.78
C CYS A 168 -12.09 27.37 2.98
N LEU A 169 -11.45 27.99 1.97
CA LEU A 169 -11.07 29.40 1.99
C LEU A 169 -12.28 30.34 2.04
N HIS A 170 -13.39 29.99 1.37
CA HIS A 170 -14.62 30.78 1.34
C HIS A 170 -15.51 30.60 2.59
N ALA A 171 -15.18 29.65 3.47
CA ALA A 171 -15.83 29.45 4.77
C ALA A 171 -15.10 30.17 5.92
N ILE A 172 -13.91 30.72 5.66
CA ILE A 172 -13.06 31.44 6.62
C ILE A 172 -13.16 32.97 6.45
N TRP A 173 -13.71 33.44 5.32
CA TRP A 173 -14.10 34.83 5.05
C TRP A 173 -15.62 34.95 4.98
#